data_AF-A0A351V7P6-F1
#
_entry.id   AF-A0A351V7P6-F1
#
_cell.length_a   1.000
_cell.length_b   1.000
_cell.length_c   1.000
_cell.angle_alpha   90.00
_cell.angle_beta   90.00
_cell.angle_gamma   90.00
#
_symmetry.space_group_name_H-M   'P 1'
#
loop_
_entity.id
_entity.type
_entity.pdbx_description
1 polymer ?
#
loop_
_entity_poly.entity_id
_entity_poly.type
_entity_poly.pdbx_seq_one_letter_code
_entity_poly.pdbx_strand_id
1 'polypeptide(L)' 'MENSYFNEALSNFAKDFAYGGAIRHLVDKGYTAERIIREFHYPLSDESVKKMVDDYLNTKDRNT' A
#
# COMPACT_ATOMS: atom_id res chain seq x y z
N MET A 1 23.87 5.39 8.47
CA MET A 1 23.31 5.21 7.11
C MET A 1 22.74 3.79 6.93
N GLU A 2 23.46 2.74 7.34
CA GLU A 2 22.98 1.35 7.18
C GLU A 2 21.69 1.04 7.97
N ASN A 3 21.62 1.48 9.23
CA ASN A 3 20.43 1.26 10.06
C ASN A 3 19.18 1.98 9.58
N SER A 4 19.29 3.16 8.94
CA SER A 4 18.11 3.90 8.48
C SER A 4 17.45 3.22 7.29
N TYR A 5 18.25 2.79 6.31
CA TYR A 5 17.74 2.05 5.15
C TYR A 5 17.12 0.72 5.56
N PHE A 6 17.80 -0.03 6.45
CA PHE A 6 17.27 -1.30 6.94
C PHE A 6 15.94 -1.13 7.70
N ASN A 7 15.88 -0.15 8.62
CA ASN A 7 14.65 0.12 9.37
C ASN A 7 13.50 0.56 8.47
N GLU A 8 13.78 1.35 7.43
CA GLU A 8 12.79 1.74 6.43
C GLU A 8 12.29 0.52 5.64
N ALA A 9 13.20 -0.31 5.14
CA ALA A 9 12.85 -1.54 4.41
C ALA A 9 12.00 -2.49 5.28
N LEU A 10 12.39 -2.68 6.55
CA LEU A 10 11.64 -3.50 7.50
C LEU A 10 10.25 -2.92 7.80
N SER A 11 10.15 -1.61 7.99
CA SER A 11 8.87 -0.91 8.20
C SER A 11 7.94 -1.07 7.00
N ASN A 12 8.47 -0.88 5.79
CA ASN A 12 7.70 -1.05 4.55
C ASN A 12 7.23 -2.51 4.38
N PHE A 13 8.10 -3.49 4.67
CA PHE A 13 7.74 -4.90 4.66
C PHE A 13 6.62 -5.23 5.65
N ALA A 14 6.75 -4.78 6.91
CA ALA A 14 5.74 -5.05 7.94
C ALA A 14 4.37 -4.45 7.59
N LYS A 15 4.34 -3.25 7.01
CA LYS A 15 3.11 -2.62 6.53
C LYS A 15 2.47 -3.41 5.39
N ASP A 16 3.26 -3.83 4.39
CA ASP A 16 2.72 -4.61 3.26
C ASP A 16 2.21 -5.99 3.71
N PHE A 17 2.94 -6.65 4.60
CA PHE A 17 2.53 -7.92 5.19
C PHE A 17 1.18 -7.80 5.94
N ALA A 18 1.00 -6.72 6.72
CA ALA A 18 -0.20 -6.53 7.53
C ALA A 18 -1.42 -6.03 6.72
N TYR A 19 -1.22 -5.12 5.76
CA TYR A 19 -2.32 -4.39 5.11
C TYR A 19 -2.38 -4.54 3.59
N GLY A 20 -1.27 -4.89 2.95
CA GLY A 20 -1.14 -4.87 1.49
C GLY A 20 -2.14 -5.80 0.79
N GLY A 21 -2.39 -6.99 1.34
CA GLY A 21 -3.37 -7.92 0.78
C GLY A 21 -4.80 -7.35 0.73
N ALA A 22 -5.24 -6.70 1.80
CA ALA A 22 -6.57 -6.10 1.87
C ALA A 22 -6.69 -4.88 0.94
N ILE A 23 -5.68 -4.01 0.91
CA ILE A 23 -5.65 -2.84 0.03
C ILE A 23 -5.69 -3.27 -1.44
N ARG A 24 -4.87 -4.22 -1.86
CA ARG A 24 -4.88 -4.76 -3.23
C ARG A 24 -6.23 -5.35 -3.61
N HIS A 25 -6.85 -6.11 -2.70
CA HIS A 25 -8.20 -6.64 -2.92
C HIS A 25 -9.25 -5.55 -3.13
N LEU A 26 -9.19 -4.45 -2.38
CA LEU A 26 -10.09 -3.31 -2.56
C LEU A 26 -9.87 -2.62 -3.92
N VAL A 27 -8.62 -2.47 -4.34
CA VAL A 27 -8.29 -1.94 -5.68
C VAL A 27 -8.88 -2.83 -6.78
N ASP A 28 -8.79 -4.15 -6.67
CA ASP A 28 -9.43 -5.08 -7.61
C ASP A 28 -10.96 -4.96 -7.64
N LYS A 29 -11.57 -4.49 -6.55
CA LYS A 29 -13.00 -4.16 -6.47
C LYS A 29 -13.34 -2.76 -6.99
N GLY A 30 -12.36 -2.03 -7.53
CA GLY A 30 -12.55 -0.70 -8.11
C GLY A 30 -12.50 0.45 -7.11
N TYR A 31 -11.94 0.26 -5.91
CA TYR A 31 -11.73 1.34 -4.96
C TYR A 31 -10.47 2.15 -5.31
N THR A 32 -10.57 3.48 -5.23
CA THR A 32 -9.41 4.39 -5.33
C THR A 32 -8.75 4.57 -3.97
N ALA A 33 -7.49 5.07 -3.95
CA ALA A 33 -6.79 5.36 -2.70
C ALA A 33 -7.57 6.32 -1.79
N GLU A 34 -8.17 7.37 -2.34
CA GLU A 34 -8.98 8.36 -1.59
C GLU A 34 -10.18 7.70 -0.92
N ARG A 35 -10.80 6.76 -1.64
CA ARG A 35 -11.96 6.03 -1.13
C ARG A 35 -11.56 5.08 0.00
N ILE A 36 -10.41 4.40 -0.15
CA ILE A 36 -9.85 3.52 0.89
C ILE A 36 -9.53 4.32 2.16
N ILE A 37 -8.84 5.45 2.04
CA ILE A 37 -8.49 6.34 3.16
C ILE A 37 -9.75 6.79 3.91
N ARG A 38 -10.73 7.30 3.18
CA ARG A 38 -11.97 7.85 3.76
C ARG A 38 -12.86 6.80 4.41
N GLU A 39 -12.92 5.58 3.88
CA GLU A 39 -13.90 4.58 4.32
C GLU A 39 -13.33 3.56 5.32
N PHE A 40 -12.04 3.19 5.21
CA PHE A 40 -11.48 2.08 5.97
C PHE A 40 -10.57 2.49 7.15
N HIS A 41 -10.10 3.75 7.19
CA HIS A 41 -9.39 4.32 8.35
C HIS A 41 -8.24 3.44 8.87
N TYR A 42 -7.43 2.88 7.95
CA TYR A 42 -6.27 2.08 8.32
C TYR A 42 -5.31 2.87 9.23
N PRO A 43 -4.59 2.22 10.15
CA PRO A 43 -3.55 2.85 10.97
C PRO A 43 -2.26 3.05 10.15
N LEU A 44 -2.40 3.60 8.94
CA LEU A 44 -1.36 3.93 7.99
C LEU A 44 -1.50 5.41 7.64
N SER A 45 -0.40 6.03 7.21
CA SER A 45 -0.51 7.38 6.63
C SER A 45 -1.20 7.31 5.26
N ASP A 46 -1.84 8.40 4.87
CA ASP A 46 -2.47 8.54 3.55
C ASP A 46 -1.47 8.26 2.42
N GLU A 47 -0.22 8.71 2.57
CA GLU A 47 0.86 8.45 1.60
C GLU A 47 1.19 6.97 1.50
N SER A 48 1.16 6.23 2.62
CA SER A 48 1.42 4.79 2.63
C SER A 48 0.33 4.04 1.87
N VAL A 49 -0.94 4.42 2.06
CA VAL A 49 -2.08 3.83 1.34
C VAL A 49 -1.99 4.16 -0.16
N LYS A 50 -1.78 5.43 -0.51
CA LYS A 50 -1.61 5.87 -1.91
C LYS A 50 -0.47 5.11 -2.60
N LYS A 51 0.69 5.02 -1.95
CA LYS A 51 1.85 4.28 -2.50
C LYS A 51 1.52 2.81 -2.76
N MET A 52 0.86 2.12 -1.83
CA MET A 52 0.48 0.71 -2.02
C MET A 52 -0.50 0.52 -3.19
N VAL A 53 -1.44 1.44 -3.36
CA VAL A 53 -2.38 1.43 -4.49
C VAL A 53 -1.63 1.66 -5.81
N ASP A 54 -0.79 2.69 -5.88
CA ASP A 54 -0.02 3.04 -7.07
C ASP A 54 0.96 1.93 -7.46
N ASP A 55 1.70 1.37 -6.50
CA ASP A 55 2.60 0.25 -6.73
C ASP A 55 1.83 -0.93 -7.34
N TYR A 56 0.64 -1.25 -6.81
CA TYR A 56 -0.16 -2.37 -7.30
C TYR A 56 -0.70 -2.13 -8.71
N LEU A 57 -1.27 -0.96 -8.99
CA LEU A 57 -1.75 -0.60 -10.33
C LEU A 57 -0.62 -0.68 -11.37
N ASN A 58 0.56 -0.12 -11.05
CA ASN A 58 1.74 -0.19 -11.91
C ASN A 58 2.22 -1.63 -12.16
N THR A 59 2.03 -2.56 -11.23
CA THR A 59 2.35 -3.98 -11.44
C THR A 59 1.29 -4.71 -12.26
N LYS A 60 0.02 -4.32 -12.12
CA LYS A 60 -1.10 -4.89 -12.87
C LYS A 60 -1.00 -4.53 -14.35
N ASP A 61 -0.70 -3.26 -14.66
CA ASP A 61 -0.56 -2.74 -16.03
C ASP A 61 0.60 -3.40 -16.80
N ARG A 62 1.64 -3.89 -16.11
CA ARG A 62 2.77 -4.60 -16.74
C ARG A 62 2.48 -6.08 -17.05
N ASN A 63 1.41 -6.62 -16.48
CA ASN A 63 1.04 -8.04 -16.60
C ASN A 63 -0.21 -8.26 -17.49
N THR A 64 -0.75 -7.18 -18.07
CA THR A 64 -1.85 -7.16 -19.05
C THR A 64 -1.34 -6.77 -20.42
#